data_AF-A0A3D0JFZ9-F1
#
_entry.id   AF-A0A3D0JFZ9-F1
#
_cell.length_a   1.000
_cell.length_b   1.000
_cell.length_c   1.000
_cell.angle_alpha   90.00
_cell.angle_beta   90.00
_cell.angle_gamma   90.00
#
_symmetry.space_group_name_H-M   'P 1'
#
loop_
_entity.id
_entity.type
_entity.pdbx_description
1 polymer ?
#
loop_
_entity_poly.entity_id
_entity_poly.type
_entity_poly.pdbx_seq_one_letter_code
_entity_poly.pdbx_strand_id
1 'polypeptide(L)'
;MARISGVDLPREKRVEIALTYIYGIGRASSNKILDKAEVNPDTRVKDLTDDEVAKISKVIDDTMMVEGDLRRDVALNIKKLQ
;
A
#
# COMPACT_ATOMS: atom_id res chain seq x y z
N MET A 1 1.99 -4.69 -14.77
CA MET A 1 1.96 -5.30 -13.42
C MET A 1 2.30 -4.18 -12.49
N ALA A 2 1.36 -3.73 -11.65
CA ALA A 2 1.64 -2.62 -10.75
C ALA A 2 2.42 -3.16 -9.55
N ARG A 3 3.69 -2.74 -9.43
CA ARG A 3 4.54 -3.01 -8.27
C ARG A 3 4.52 -1.77 -7.39
N ILE A 4 4.05 -1.90 -6.15
CA ILE A 4 3.93 -0.81 -5.19
C ILE A 4 4.60 -1.24 -3.89
N SER A 5 5.50 -0.41 -3.35
CA SER A 5 6.25 -0.66 -2.12
C SER A 5 6.94 -2.04 -2.10
N GLY A 6 7.44 -2.49 -3.26
CA GLY A 6 8.12 -3.78 -3.41
C GLY A 6 7.19 -5.00 -3.51
N VAL A 7 5.87 -4.81 -3.51
CA VAL A 7 4.87 -5.88 -3.64
C VAL A 7 4.21 -5.84 -5.00
N ASP A 8 4.05 -7.00 -5.62
CA ASP A 8 3.34 -7.16 -6.87
C ASP A 8 1.84 -7.36 -6.62
N LEU A 9 1.02 -6.39 -7.08
CA LEU A 9 -0.41 -6.40 -6.80
C LEU A 9 -1.21 -7.31 -7.75
N PRO A 10 -2.26 -8.02 -7.25
CA PRO A 10 -3.13 -8.84 -8.09
C PRO A 10 -3.89 -7.98 -9.13
N ARG A 11 -3.66 -8.24 -10.42
CA ARG A 11 -4.17 -7.44 -11.55
C ARG A 11 -5.69 -7.35 -11.64
N GLU A 12 -6.40 -8.41 -11.25
CA GLU A 12 -7.86 -8.51 -11.40
C GLU A 12 -8.65 -8.03 -10.17
N LYS A 13 -7.96 -7.57 -9.12
CA LYS A 13 -8.63 -7.04 -7.93
C LYS A 13 -8.85 -5.54 -8.06
N ARG A 14 -9.89 -5.07 -7.36
CA ARG A 14 -10.08 -3.65 -7.06
C ARG A 14 -8.87 -3.12 -6.30
N VAL A 15 -8.45 -1.89 -6.59
CA VAL A 15 -7.25 -1.30 -5.98
C VAL A 15 -7.37 -1.24 -4.45
N GLU A 16 -8.55 -0.92 -3.92
CA GLU A 16 -8.81 -0.92 -2.46
C GLU A 16 -8.38 -2.24 -1.79
N ILE A 17 -8.71 -3.37 -2.40
CA ILE A 17 -8.42 -4.71 -1.88
C ILE A 17 -7.02 -5.18 -2.28
N ALA A 18 -6.50 -4.71 -3.40
CA ALA A 18 -5.15 -5.03 -3.81
C ALA A 18 -4.13 -4.43 -2.85
N LEU A 19 -4.30 -3.17 -2.43
CA LEU A 19 -3.38 -2.51 -1.50
C LEU A 19 -3.28 -3.22 -0.15
N THR A 20 -4.29 -3.97 0.28
CA THR A 20 -4.22 -4.74 1.54
C THR A 20 -3.27 -5.94 1.48
N TYR A 21 -2.69 -6.25 0.32
CA TYR A 21 -1.61 -7.24 0.22
C TYR A 21 -0.28 -6.70 0.74
N ILE A 22 -0.15 -5.38 0.87
CA ILE A 22 1.03 -4.74 1.44
C ILE A 22 0.92 -4.80 2.97
N TYR A 23 1.95 -5.36 3.60
CA TYR A 23 2.05 -5.44 5.05
C TYR A 23 2.09 -4.04 5.68
N GLY A 24 1.16 -3.79 6.61
CA GLY A 24 0.94 -2.48 7.22
C GLY A 24 -0.28 -1.74 6.66
N ILE A 25 -0.81 -2.17 5.49
CA ILE A 25 -1.99 -1.55 4.88
C ILE A 25 -3.23 -2.42 5.10
N GLY A 26 -4.17 -1.90 5.90
CA GLY A 26 -5.52 -2.45 6.02
C GLY A 26 -6.53 -1.75 5.12
N ARG A 27 -7.79 -2.23 5.08
CA ARG A 27 -8.86 -1.63 4.26
C ARG A 27 -9.09 -0.14 4.58
N ALA A 28 -9.06 0.23 5.86
CA ALA A 28 -9.23 1.63 6.28
C ALA A 28 -8.08 2.53 5.81
N SER A 29 -6.83 2.05 5.86
CA SER A 29 -5.67 2.79 5.37
C SER A 29 -5.68 2.88 3.85
N SER A 30 -6.05 1.79 3.17
CA SER A 30 -6.20 1.72 1.71
C SER A 30 -7.15 2.80 1.19
N ASN A 31 -8.35 2.91 1.76
CA ASN A 31 -9.31 3.95 1.35
C ASN A 31 -8.76 5.37 1.58
N LYS A 32 -8.12 5.62 2.73
CA LYS A 32 -7.46 6.92 2.99
C LYS A 32 -6.34 7.25 2.00
N ILE A 33 -5.57 6.25 1.57
CA ILE A 33 -4.50 6.42 0.58
C ILE A 33 -5.11 6.75 -0.78
N LEU A 34 -6.15 6.03 -1.18
CA LEU A 34 -6.82 6.23 -2.46
C LEU A 34 -7.53 7.58 -2.54
N ASP A 35 -8.19 8.00 -1.46
CA ASP A 35 -8.80 9.34 -1.33
C ASP A 35 -7.73 10.44 -1.49
N LYS A 36 -6.57 10.28 -0.86
CA LYS A 36 -5.45 11.24 -0.97
C LYS A 36 -4.76 11.22 -2.34
N ALA A 37 -4.70 10.06 -2.98
CA ALA A 37 -4.13 9.90 -4.31
C ALA A 37 -5.11 10.33 -5.42
N GLU A 38 -6.36 10.65 -5.08
CA GLU A 38 -7.47 10.95 -6.00
C GLU A 38 -7.73 9.81 -7.00
N VAL A 39 -7.58 8.56 -6.53
CA VAL A 39 -7.78 7.36 -7.34
C VAL A 39 -9.08 6.67 -6.93
N ASN A 40 -9.88 6.29 -7.92
CA ASN A 40 -11.14 5.59 -7.65
C ASN A 40 -10.86 4.18 -7.06
N PRO A 41 -11.42 3.83 -5.88
CA PRO A 41 -11.24 2.52 -5.24
C PRO A 41 -11.88 1.34 -5.98
N ASP A 42 -12.85 1.60 -6.86
CA ASP A 42 -13.50 0.59 -7.72
C ASP A 42 -12.67 0.21 -8.95
N THR A 43 -11.66 1.01 -9.30
CA THR A 43 -10.75 0.72 -10.42
C THR A 43 -10.05 -0.61 -10.17
N ARG A 44 -9.75 -1.36 -11.23
CA ARG A 44 -8.91 -2.57 -11.10
C ARG A 44 -7.44 -2.20 -11.24
N VAL A 45 -6.58 -2.98 -10.60
CA VAL A 45 -5.12 -2.76 -10.65
C VAL A 45 -4.57 -2.75 -12.07
N LYS A 46 -5.16 -3.53 -12.99
CA LYS A 46 -4.73 -3.55 -14.40
C LYS A 46 -5.09 -2.29 -15.18
N ASP A 47 -6.08 -1.54 -14.71
CA ASP A 47 -6.61 -0.33 -15.35
C ASP A 47 -5.99 0.94 -14.74
N LEU A 48 -5.10 0.79 -13.75
CA LEU A 48 -4.32 1.89 -13.19
C LEU A 48 -3.33 2.43 -14.22
N THR A 49 -3.27 3.75 -14.31
CA THR A 49 -2.24 4.47 -15.05
C THR A 49 -0.94 4.55 -14.26
N ASP A 50 0.19 4.72 -14.94
CA ASP A 50 1.50 4.86 -14.28
C ASP A 50 1.54 6.08 -13.33
N ASP A 51 0.83 7.15 -13.67
CA ASP A 51 0.69 8.35 -12.84
C ASP A 51 -0.07 8.07 -11.54
N GLU A 52 -1.18 7.31 -11.60
CA GLU A 52 -1.93 6.90 -10.42
C GLU A 52 -1.10 5.99 -9.52
N VAL A 53 -0.34 5.06 -10.11
CA VAL A 53 0.59 4.19 -9.36
C VAL A 53 1.64 5.03 -8.64
N ALA A 54 2.21 6.04 -9.31
CA ALA A 54 3.18 6.94 -8.71
C ALA A 54 2.58 7.79 -7.58
N LYS A 55 1.35 8.31 -7.75
CA LYS A 55 0.62 9.04 -6.70
C LYS A 55 0.38 8.15 -5.48
N ILE A 56 -0.12 6.93 -5.68
CA ILE A 56 -0.36 5.98 -4.59
C ILE A 56 0.94 5.67 -3.85
N SER A 57 2.03 5.37 -4.57
CA SER A 57 3.33 5.08 -3.95
C SER A 57 3.82 6.25 -3.10
N LYS A 58 3.74 7.47 -3.63
CA LYS A 58 4.12 8.67 -2.90
C LYS A 58 3.31 8.87 -1.63
N VAL A 59 1.99 8.69 -1.71
CA VAL A 59 1.11 8.81 -0.53
C VAL A 59 1.45 7.75 0.52
N ILE A 60 1.77 6.52 0.12
CA ILE A 60 2.19 5.46 1.05
C ILE A 60 3.48 5.86 1.76
N ASP A 61 4.52 6.23 0.99
CA ASP A 61 5.84 6.60 1.52
C ASP A 61 5.76 7.80 2.48
N ASP A 62 4.89 8.77 2.20
CA ASP A 62 4.69 9.97 3.03
C ASP A 62 3.86 9.70 4.31
N THR A 63 3.03 8.65 4.34
CA THR A 63 2.04 8.47 5.42
C THR A 63 2.33 7.34 6.39
N MET A 64 3.02 6.27 5.97
CA MET A 64 3.27 5.12 6.85
C MET A 64 4.45 4.26 6.44
N MET A 65 5.08 3.64 7.44
CA MET A 65 6.04 2.57 7.23
C MET A 65 5.32 1.29 6.84
N VAL A 66 5.77 0.65 5.76
CA VAL A 66 5.20 -0.60 5.24
C VAL A 66 6.27 -1.66 5.04
N GLU A 67 5.85 -2.91 4.91
CA GLU A 67 6.70 -4.07 4.63
C GLU A 67 7.92 -4.22 5.55
N GLY A 68 9.13 -4.24 4.98
CA GLY A 68 10.35 -4.61 5.66
C GLY A 68 10.67 -3.68 6.83
N ASP A 69 10.42 -2.39 6.67
CA ASP A 69 10.72 -1.40 7.70
C ASP A 69 9.77 -1.55 8.89
N LEU A 70 8.47 -1.75 8.63
CA LEU A 70 7.50 -2.02 9.69
C LEU A 70 7.81 -3.35 10.42
N ARG A 71 8.17 -4.40 9.68
CA ARG A 71 8.55 -5.69 10.28
C ARG A 71 9.79 -5.58 11.17
N ARG A 72 10.81 -4.82 10.72
CA ARG A 72 12.03 -4.57 11.48
C ARG A 72 11.74 -3.77 12.75
N ASP A 73 10.94 -2.72 12.65
CA ASP A 73 10.59 -1.89 13.81
C ASP A 73 9.85 -2.71 14.87
N VAL A 74 8.84 -3.51 14.48
CA VAL A 74 8.13 -4.41 15.38
C VAL A 74 9.09 -5.40 16.06
N ALA A 75 10.01 -6.01 15.31
CA ALA A 75 10.99 -6.94 15.87
C ALA A 75 11.94 -6.27 16.88
N LEU A 76 12.40 -5.05 16.59
CA LEU A 76 13.24 -4.27 17.52
C LEU A 76 12.47 -3.88 18.77
N ASN A 77 11.20 -3.49 18.64
CA ASN A 77 10.35 -3.15 19.78
C ASN A 77 10.11 -4.36 20.69
N ILE A 78 9.88 -5.56 20.12
CA ILE A 78 9.80 -6.80 20.89
C ILE A 78 11.12 -7.08 21.62
N LYS A 79 12.26 -6.97 20.90
CA LYS A 79 13.58 -7.22 21.48
C LYS A 79 13.94 -6.25 22.62
N LYS A 80 13.45 -5.01 22.59
CA LYS A 80 13.67 -4.03 23.68
C LYS A 80 12.92 -4.39 24.97
N LEU A 81 11.87 -5.19 24.89
CA LEU A 81 11.02 -5.57 26.02
C LEU A 81 11.41 -6.92 26.65
N GLN A 82 12.28 -7.69 25.99
CA GLN A 82 12.88 -8.93 26.50
C GLN A 82 14.17 -8.64 27.24
#